data_AF-A0A855K893-F1
#
_entry.id   AF-A0A855K893-F1
#
_cell.length_a   1.000
_cell.length_b   1.000
_cell.length_c   1.000
_cell.angle_alpha   90.00
_cell.angle_beta   90.00
_cell.angle_gamma   90.00
#
_symmetry.space_group_name_H-M   'P 1'
#
loop_
_entity.id
_entity.type
_entity.pdbx_description
1 polymer ?
#
loop_
_entity_poly.entity_id
_entity_poly.type
_entity_poly.pdbx_seq_one_letter_code
_entity_poly.pdbx_strand_id
1 'polypeptide(L)'
;ILTSVSIALQAEGFVTRVYSDGETALKALIDNPPDIAILDIKMPRMDGLELLRRLREKSMLPVIFLTSKDDELDEALGLAMGADDYIA
;
A
#
# COMPACT_ATOMS: atom_id res chain seq x y z
N ILE A 1 12.07 4.84 -3.45
CA ILE A 1 11.44 3.70 -4.17
C ILE A 1 10.07 4.11 -4.74
N LEU A 2 9.19 4.73 -3.95
CA LEU A 2 7.87 5.22 -4.39
C LEU A 2 7.87 6.02 -5.71
N THR A 3 8.82 6.94 -5.91
CA THR A 3 8.93 7.72 -7.15
C THR A 3 9.23 6.85 -8.37
N SER A 4 10.11 5.86 -8.23
CA SER A 4 10.47 4.95 -9.33
C SER A 4 9.32 4.04 -9.70
N VAL A 5 8.57 3.52 -8.73
CA VAL A 5 7.37 2.70 -8.95
C VAL A 5 6.29 3.52 -9.64
N SER A 6 6.04 4.75 -9.17
CA SER A 6 5.07 5.64 -9.80
C SER A 6 5.44 5.95 -11.26
N ILE A 7 6.71 6.22 -11.56
CA ILE A 7 7.17 6.49 -12.93
C ILE A 7 6.98 5.26 -13.82
N ALA A 8 7.31 4.06 -13.33
CA ALA A 8 7.12 2.82 -14.08
C ALA A 8 5.65 2.57 -14.41
N LEU A 9 4.75 2.72 -13.43
CA LEU A 9 3.31 2.55 -13.64
C LEU A 9 2.73 3.61 -14.59
N GLN A 10 3.18 4.87 -14.49
CA GLN A 10 2.78 5.91 -15.43
C GLN A 10 3.25 5.61 -16.86
N ALA A 11 4.44 5.03 -17.03
CA ALA A 11 4.95 4.63 -18.34
C ALA A 11 4.10 3.52 -18.99
N GLU A 12 3.54 2.63 -18.18
CA GLU A 12 2.57 1.60 -18.61
C GLU A 12 1.14 2.15 -18.80
N GLY A 13 0.92 3.45 -18.62
CA GLY A 13 -0.36 4.13 -18.86
C GLY A 13 -1.31 4.17 -17.66
N PHE A 14 -0.87 3.77 -16.47
CA PHE A 14 -1.67 3.87 -15.25
C PHE A 14 -1.67 5.29 -14.67
N VAL A 15 -2.79 5.68 -14.06
CA VAL A 15 -2.89 6.95 -13.31
C VAL A 15 -2.48 6.69 -11.87
N THR A 16 -1.41 7.33 -11.41
CA THR A 16 -0.90 7.15 -10.04
C THR A 16 -1.18 8.36 -9.17
N ARG A 17 -1.49 8.10 -7.89
CA ARG A 17 -1.55 9.10 -6.82
C ARG A 17 -0.61 8.64 -5.72
N VAL A 18 0.36 9.49 -5.36
CA VAL A 18 1.39 9.16 -4.37
C VAL A 18 1.13 9.96 -3.10
N TYR A 19 1.17 9.28 -1.96
CA TYR A 19 1.04 9.87 -0.63
C TYR A 19 2.27 9.50 0.18
N SER A 20 2.80 10.46 0.94
CA SER A 20 3.96 10.26 1.83
C SER A 20 3.56 10.01 3.29
N ASP A 21 2.26 9.88 3.56
CA ASP A 21 1.70 9.81 4.90
C ASP A 21 0.49 8.88 4.95
N GLY A 22 0.47 7.99 5.95
CA GLY A 22 -0.55 6.96 6.08
C GLY A 22 -1.96 7.49 6.39
N GLU A 23 -2.09 8.57 7.16
CA GLU A 23 -3.41 9.16 7.46
C GLU A 23 -4.02 9.82 6.22
N THR A 24 -3.19 10.56 5.48
CA THR A 24 -3.60 11.21 4.23
C THR A 24 -3.96 10.16 3.18
N ALA A 25 -3.16 9.09 3.08
CA ALA A 25 -3.43 7.97 2.20
C ALA A 25 -4.74 7.27 2.56
N LEU A 26 -4.95 6.91 3.83
CA LEU A 26 -6.19 6.24 4.28
C LEU A 26 -7.44 7.05 3.92
N LYS A 27 -7.42 8.36 4.18
CA LYS A 27 -8.54 9.23 3.80
C LYS A 27 -8.78 9.22 2.29
N ALA A 28 -7.73 9.36 1.50
CA ALA A 28 -7.85 9.40 0.05
C ALA A 28 -8.28 8.07 -0.57
N LEU A 29 -7.89 6.93 0.03
CA LEU A 29 -8.30 5.58 -0.38
C LEU A 29 -9.78 5.32 -0.09
N ILE A 30 -10.36 5.99 0.92
CA ILE A 30 -11.79 5.89 1.25
C ILE A 30 -12.61 6.87 0.41
N ASP A 31 -12.19 8.13 0.33
CA ASP A 31 -12.96 9.19 -0.32
C ASP A 31 -12.99 9.04 -1.85
N ASN A 32 -11.90 8.51 -2.44
CA ASN A 32 -11.79 8.25 -3.87
C ASN A 32 -10.99 6.96 -4.10
N PRO A 33 -11.62 5.78 -4.00
CA PRO A 33 -10.94 4.50 -4.06
C PRO A 33 -10.31 4.27 -5.43
N PRO A 34 -9.02 3.89 -5.51
CA PRO A 34 -8.39 3.45 -6.75
C PRO A 34 -8.83 2.01 -7.11
N ASP A 35 -8.34 1.48 -8.23
CA ASP A 35 -8.49 0.06 -8.56
C ASP A 35 -7.55 -0.84 -7.74
N ILE A 36 -6.37 -0.32 -7.39
CA ILE A 36 -5.36 -1.00 -6.59
C ILE A 36 -4.57 -0.02 -5.74
N ALA A 37 -4.17 -0.43 -4.54
CA ALA A 37 -3.25 0.31 -3.68
C ALA A 37 -1.94 -0.46 -3.50
N ILE A 38 -0.82 0.26 -3.61
CA ILE A 38 0.51 -0.24 -3.28
C ILE A 38 0.94 0.47 -2.01
N LEU A 39 1.24 -0.30 -0.97
CA LEU A 39 1.60 0.23 0.35
C LEU A 39 3.02 -0.18 0.70
N ASP A 40 3.80 0.77 1.22
CA ASP A 40 5.06 0.46 1.87
C ASP A 40 4.76 0.01 3.31
N ILE A 41 5.40 -1.07 3.79
CA ILE A 41 5.24 -1.50 5.18
C ILE A 41 5.88 -0.47 6.12
N LYS A 42 7.08 0.02 5.78
CA LYS A 42 7.85 0.91 6.65
C LYS A 42 7.59 2.37 6.30
N MET A 43 6.62 2.95 7.01
CA MET A 43 6.31 4.38 6.90
C MET A 43 6.40 5.09 8.25
N PRO A 44 6.83 6.36 8.28
CA PRO A 44 6.83 7.16 9.50
C PRO A 44 5.41 7.45 9.97
N ARG A 45 5.21 7.52 11.30
CA ARG A 45 3.94 7.79 12.00
C ARG A 45 2.92 6.65 11.98
N MET A 46 2.52 6.20 10.79
CA MET A 46 1.59 5.09 10.60
C MET A 46 2.19 4.13 9.59
N ASP A 47 2.44 2.90 10.01
CA ASP A 47 2.95 1.85 9.13
C ASP A 47 1.86 1.34 8.16
N GLY A 48 2.30 0.66 7.10
CA GLY A 48 1.42 0.13 6.07
C GLY A 48 0.44 -0.93 6.59
N LEU A 49 0.82 -1.65 7.65
CA LEU A 49 0.00 -2.71 8.25
C LEU A 49 -1.20 -2.14 8.99
N GLU A 50 -1.00 -1.11 9.81
CA GLU A 50 -2.08 -0.40 10.51
C GLU A 50 -2.97 0.34 9.51
N LEU A 51 -2.41 0.89 8.44
CA LEU A 51 -3.19 1.47 7.34
C LEU A 51 -4.10 0.41 6.71
N LEU A 52 -3.56 -0.75 6.34
CA LEU A 52 -4.33 -1.86 5.78
C LEU A 52 -5.43 -2.29 6.74
N ARG A 53 -5.11 -2.45 8.03
CA ARG A 53 -6.07 -2.85 9.06
C ARG A 53 -7.28 -1.90 9.10
N ARG A 54 -7.04 -0.59 9.13
CA ARG A 54 -8.10 0.44 9.12
C ARG A 54 -8.84 0.51 7.80
N LEU A 55 -8.15 0.28 6.68
CA LEU A 55 -8.78 0.24 5.36
C LEU A 55 -9.73 -0.95 5.26
N ARG A 56 -9.34 -2.13 5.74
CA ARG A 56 -10.14 -3.38 5.71
C ARG A 56 -11.42 -3.30 6.54
N GLU A 57 -11.46 -2.45 7.56
CA GLU A 57 -12.71 -2.16 8.30
C GLU A 57 -13.76 -1.47 7.42
N LYS A 58 -13.36 -0.83 6.31
CA LYS A 58 -14.23 0.02 5.48
C LYS A 58 -14.28 -0.38 4.00
N SER A 59 -13.27 -1.08 3.50
CA SER A 59 -13.09 -1.36 2.08
C SER A 59 -12.33 -2.66 1.84
N MET A 60 -12.74 -3.40 0.81
CA MET A 60 -12.02 -4.57 0.29
C MET A 60 -11.12 -4.21 -0.90
N LEU A 61 -10.67 -2.96 -0.99
CA LEU A 61 -9.75 -2.50 -2.04
C LEU A 61 -8.55 -3.45 -2.18
N PRO A 62 -8.20 -3.92 -3.38
CA PRO A 62 -7.00 -4.73 -3.57
C PRO A 62 -5.73 -4.01 -3.12
N VAL A 63 -4.91 -4.65 -2.28
CA VAL A 63 -3.70 -4.05 -1.71
C VAL A 63 -2.48 -4.94 -1.95
N ILE A 64 -1.40 -4.32 -2.43
CA ILE A 64 -0.09 -4.94 -2.60
C ILE A 64 0.93 -4.35 -1.60
N PHE A 65 1.52 -5.26 -0.82
CA PHE A 65 2.87 -5.21 -0.23
C PHE A 65 3.99 -4.68 -1.13
N LEU A 66 4.56 -3.49 -0.90
CA LEU A 66 5.91 -3.17 -1.36
C LEU A 66 6.87 -3.17 -0.17
N THR A 67 7.91 -3.99 -0.21
CA THR A 67 8.93 -3.99 0.85
C THR A 67 10.30 -4.39 0.34
N SER A 68 11.31 -3.96 1.08
CA SER A 68 12.69 -4.35 0.87
C SER A 68 12.97 -5.71 1.50
N LYS A 69 13.83 -6.49 0.84
CA LYS A 69 14.31 -7.84 1.18
C LYS A 69 14.67 -8.17 2.65
N ASP A 70 14.81 -7.19 3.54
CA ASP A 70 15.28 -7.39 4.92
C ASP A 70 14.14 -7.58 5.96
N ASP A 71 12.86 -7.63 5.54
CA ASP A 71 11.68 -7.71 6.43
C ASP A 71 10.78 -8.95 6.18
N GLU A 72 11.37 -10.12 5.93
CA GLU A 72 10.65 -11.40 5.71
C GLU A 72 9.64 -11.79 6.81
N LEU A 73 9.77 -11.24 8.03
CA LEU A 73 8.82 -11.51 9.12
C LEU A 73 7.46 -10.81 8.92
N ASP A 74 7.45 -9.68 8.20
CA ASP A 74 6.24 -8.86 7.99
C ASP A 74 5.36 -9.40 6.84
N GLU A 75 5.93 -10.20 5.93
CA GLU A 75 5.21 -10.88 4.83
C GLU A 75 4.09 -11.79 5.35
N ALA A 76 4.41 -12.64 6.33
CA ALA A 76 3.46 -13.63 6.88
C ALA A 76 2.30 -12.95 7.61
N LEU A 77 2.56 -11.81 8.26
CA LEU A 77 1.56 -11.01 8.96
C LEU A 77 0.66 -10.26 7.96
N GLY A 78 1.22 -9.67 6.90
CA GLY A 78 0.46 -8.98 5.85
C GLY A 78 -0.53 -9.91 5.13
N LEU A 79 -0.09 -11.12 4.75
CA LEU A 79 -0.96 -12.14 4.17
C LEU A 79 -2.07 -12.59 5.12
N ALA A 80 -1.75 -12.80 6.41
CA ALA A 80 -2.74 -13.18 7.42
C ALA A 80 -3.79 -12.09 7.69
N MET A 81 -3.46 -10.82 7.44
CA MET A 81 -4.39 -9.68 7.58
C MET A 81 -5.20 -9.38 6.30
N GLY A 82 -5.00 -10.14 5.22
CA GLY A 82 -5.78 -10.02 3.98
C GLY A 82 -5.18 -9.08 2.94
N ALA A 83 -3.85 -9.02 2.85
CA ALA A 83 -3.18 -8.54 1.64
C ALA A 83 -3.38 -9.54 0.49
N ASP A 84 -3.57 -9.02 -0.72
CA ASP A 84 -3.85 -9.84 -1.90
C ASP A 84 -2.56 -10.38 -2.52
N ASP A 85 -1.47 -9.61 -2.47
CA ASP A 85 -0.16 -10.02 -3.00
C ASP A 85 1.01 -9.16 -2.43
N TYR A 86 2.24 -9.52 -2.79
CA TYR A 86 3.48 -8.92 -2.32
C TYR A 86 4.52 -8.77 -3.45
N ILE A 87 5.29 -7.68 -3.44
CA ILE A 87 6.41 -7.41 -4.35
C ILE A 87 7.70 -7.13 -3.55
N ALA A 88 8.73 -7.97 -3.78
CA ALA A 88 10.12 -7.85 -3.30
C ALA A 88 11.06 -7.18 -4.32
#